data_AF-A0A1V4I917-F1
#
_entry.id   AF-A0A1V4I917-F1
#
_cell.length_a   1.000
_cell.length_b   1.000
_cell.length_c   1.000
_cell.angle_alpha   90.00
_cell.angle_beta   90.00
_cell.angle_gamma   90.00
#
_symmetry.space_group_name_H-M   'P 1'
#
loop_
_entity.id
_entity.type
_entity.pdbx_description
1 polymer ?
#
loop_
_entity_poly.entity_id
_entity_poly.type
_entity_poly.pdbx_seq_one_letter_code
_entity_poly.pdbx_strand_id
1 'polypeptide(L)'
;MINRHGEIFKLNIFLIVLGYSRLNFLKLITNRTQETLFECLFEGFRYYEDVPLEILFDNMSTVVDRNNNTFKNVLINKVLKHF
;
A
#
# COMPACT_ATOMS: atom_id res chain seq x y z
N MET A 1 -18.78 7.01 -1.10
CA MET A 1 -19.05 8.43 -0.77
C MET A 1 -19.87 9.03 -1.91
N ILE A 2 -20.74 9.99 -1.62
CA ILE A 2 -21.57 10.65 -2.65
C ILE A 2 -21.15 12.12 -2.68
N ASN A 3 -20.87 12.67 -3.86
CA ASN A 3 -20.54 14.09 -3.97
C ASN A 3 -21.79 14.98 -4.00
N ARG A 4 -21.60 16.30 -4.03
CA ARG A 4 -22.68 17.30 -4.14
C ARG A 4 -23.51 17.21 -5.44
N HIS A 5 -23.06 16.42 -6.42
CA HIS A 5 -23.74 16.18 -7.69
C HIS A 5 -24.47 14.82 -7.72
N GLY A 6 -24.47 14.07 -6.61
CA GLY A 6 -25.11 12.75 -6.52
C GLY A 6 -24.26 11.61 -7.08
N GLU A 7 -23.02 11.86 -7.49
CA GLU A 7 -22.13 10.84 -8.04
C GLU A 7 -21.52 9.98 -6.93
N ILE A 8 -21.51 8.66 -7.14
CA ILE A 8 -20.98 7.70 -6.19
C ILE A 8 -19.48 7.49 -6.45
N PHE A 9 -18.66 7.85 -5.48
CA PHE A 9 -17.23 7.60 -5.47
C PHE A 9 -16.87 6.45 -4.54
N LYS A 10 -16.03 5.56 -5.06
CA LYS A 10 -15.31 4.57 -4.27
C LYS A 10 -13.93 5.12 -3.95
N LEU A 11 -13.67 5.32 -2.66
CA LEU A 11 -12.37 5.68 -2.15
C LEU A 11 -11.80 4.51 -1.34
N ASN A 12 -10.49 4.40 -1.33
CA ASN A 12 -9.73 3.49 -0.49
C ASN A 12 -8.76 4.31 0.35
N ILE A 13 -8.24 3.68 1.39
CA ILE A 13 -7.24 4.28 2.27
C ILE A 13 -5.95 3.49 2.13
N PHE A 14 -4.86 4.18 1.83
CA PHE A 14 -3.52 3.69 2.10
C PHE A 14 -3.13 4.12 3.52
N LEU A 15 -2.57 3.18 4.29
CA LEU A 15 -2.10 3.41 5.65
C LEU A 15 -0.77 2.67 5.84
N ILE A 16 0.24 3.39 6.31
CA ILE A 16 1.49 2.83 6.81
C ILE A 16 1.74 3.34 8.22
N VAL A 17 2.23 2.47 9.10
CA VAL A 17 2.40 2.73 10.53
C VAL A 17 3.80 2.32 10.95
N LEU A 18 4.54 3.23 11.60
CA LEU A 18 5.80 2.88 12.24
C LEU A 18 5.53 2.05 13.51
N GLY A 19 6.07 0.83 13.56
CA GLY A 19 5.73 -0.14 14.63
C GLY A 19 6.07 0.32 16.05
N TYR A 20 7.17 1.06 16.21
CA TYR A 20 7.62 1.58 17.51
C TYR A 20 6.81 2.79 17.97
N SER A 21 6.82 3.88 17.20
CA SER A 21 6.21 5.15 17.60
C SER A 21 4.70 5.22 17.36
N ARG A 22 4.15 4.30 16.56
CA ARG A 22 2.77 4.36 16.04
C ARG A 22 2.47 5.63 15.25
N LEU A 23 3.50 6.32 14.76
CA LEU A 23 3.34 7.40 13.79
C LEU A 23 2.76 6.82 12.50
N ASN A 24 1.72 7.47 11.99
CA ASN A 24 0.95 6.98 10.84
C ASN A 24 1.05 7.97 9.69
N PHE A 25 1.14 7.44 8.48
CA PHE A 25 0.89 8.18 7.24
C PHE A 25 -0.34 7.58 6.57
N LEU A 26 -1.32 8.44 6.25
CA LEU A 26 -2.60 8.06 5.65
C LEU A 26 -2.84 8.85 4.36
N LYS A 27 -3.23 8.16 3.29
CA LYS A 27 -3.61 8.78 2.02
C LYS A 27 -4.91 8.19 1.46
N LEU A 28 -5.80 9.07 1.00
CA LEU A 28 -6.99 8.66 0.26
C LEU A 28 -6.62 8.39 -1.20
N ILE A 29 -7.05 7.24 -1.72
CA ILE A 29 -6.75 6.79 -3.09
C ILE A 29 -8.02 6.32 -3.80
N THR A 30 -8.11 6.57 -5.10
CA THR A 30 -9.27 6.19 -5.92
C THR A 30 -9.13 4.80 -6.54
N ASN A 31 -7.91 4.28 -6.65
CA ASN A 31 -7.60 2.95 -7.18
C ASN A 31 -6.66 2.18 -6.24
N ARG A 32 -6.39 0.90 -6.55
CA ARG A 32 -5.49 0.01 -5.76
C ARG A 32 -4.44 -0.64 -6.66
N THR A 33 -3.88 0.10 -7.61
CA THR A 33 -2.80 -0.39 -8.47
C THR A 33 -1.47 -0.44 -7.72
N GLN A 34 -0.51 -1.16 -8.27
CA GLN A 34 0.84 -1.23 -7.70
C GLN A 34 1.61 0.10 -7.85
N GLU A 35 1.33 0.85 -8.92
CA GLU A 35 1.89 2.19 -9.12
C GLU A 35 1.44 3.15 -8.02
N THR A 36 0.13 3.19 -7.72
CA THR A 36 -0.40 3.98 -6.60
C THR A 36 0.15 3.51 -5.26
N LEU A 37 0.46 2.21 -5.08
CA LEU A 37 1.16 1.72 -3.88
C LEU A 37 2.56 2.34 -3.75
N PHE A 38 3.36 2.35 -4.81
CA PHE A 38 4.71 2.92 -4.78
C PHE A 38 4.70 4.43 -4.55
N GLU A 39 3.79 5.16 -5.18
CA GLU A 39 3.59 6.59 -4.91
C GLU A 39 3.28 6.84 -3.44
N CYS A 40 2.39 6.04 -2.85
CA CYS A 40 2.03 6.17 -1.44
C CYS A 40 3.20 5.84 -0.49
N LEU A 41 4.02 4.84 -0.83
CA LEU A 41 5.23 4.51 -0.07
C LEU A 41 6.23 5.66 -0.12
N PHE A 42 6.49 6.23 -1.32
CA PHE A 42 7.40 7.35 -1.48
C PHE A 42 6.94 8.58 -0.69
N GLU A 43 5.66 8.92 -0.76
CA GLU A 43 5.11 10.02 0.04
C GLU A 43 5.16 9.75 1.54
N GLY A 44 4.94 8.50 1.96
CA GLY A 44 5.09 8.09 3.35
C GLY A 44 6.52 8.24 3.86
N PHE A 45 7.52 7.82 3.08
CA PHE A 45 8.93 7.99 3.45
C PHE A 45 9.34 9.45 3.50
N ARG A 46 8.85 10.28 2.55
CA ARG A 46 9.03 11.73 2.60
C ARG A 46 8.43 12.35 3.85
N TYR A 47 7.25 11.88 4.27
CA TYR A 47 6.61 12.32 5.52
C TYR A 47 7.39 11.89 6.77
N TYR A 48 8.03 10.73 6.75
CA TYR A 48 8.91 10.27 7.83
C TYR A 48 10.30 10.87 7.81
N GLU A 49 10.64 11.62 6.76
CA GLU A 49 11.98 12.15 6.49
C GLU A 49 13.08 11.08 6.40
N ASP A 50 12.69 9.81 6.26
CA ASP A 50 13.59 8.66 6.18
C ASP A 50 12.87 7.43 5.58
N VAL A 51 13.64 6.39 5.23
CA VAL A 51 13.14 5.11 4.72
C VAL A 51 13.25 4.04 5.80
N PRO A 52 12.15 3.37 6.17
CA PRO A 52 12.20 2.26 7.13
C PRO A 52 13.11 1.13 6.65
N LEU A 53 13.84 0.51 7.58
CA LEU A 53 14.71 -0.65 7.28
C LEU A 53 13.92 -1.84 6.73
N GLU A 54 12.72 -2.07 7.27
CA GLU A 54 11.85 -3.17 6.90
C GLU A 54 10.42 -2.67 6.76
N ILE A 55 9.69 -3.24 5.79
CA ILE A 55 8.27 -2.95 5.57
C ILE A 55 7.50 -4.26 5.64
N LEU A 56 6.57 -4.33 6.59
CA LEU A 56 5.64 -5.44 6.70
C LEU A 56 4.41 -5.17 5.84
N PHE A 57 4.26 -5.93 4.78
CA PHE A 57 3.03 -5.95 3.99
C PHE A 57 2.09 -7.05 4.50
N ASP A 58 0.80 -6.76 4.50
CA ASP A 58 -0.22 -7.80 4.54
C ASP A 58 -0.20 -8.58 3.19
N ASN A 59 -0.97 -9.67 3.08
CA ASN A 59 -1.05 -10.53 1.90
C ASN A 59 -1.86 -9.88 0.74
N MET A 60 -1.61 -8.60 0.45
CA MET A 60 -2.29 -7.82 -0.59
C MET A 60 -1.82 -8.24 -1.99
N SER A 61 -2.76 -8.33 -2.95
CA SER A 61 -2.48 -8.84 -4.32
C SER A 61 -1.50 -7.99 -5.14
N THR A 62 -1.27 -6.74 -4.73
CA THR A 62 -0.28 -5.84 -5.33
C THR A 62 1.15 -6.17 -4.89
N VAL A 63 1.31 -6.91 -3.80
CA VAL A 63 2.60 -7.33 -3.22
C VAL A 63 2.83 -8.81 -3.50
N VAL A 64 1.78 -9.63 -3.42
CA VAL A 64 1.84 -11.09 -3.50
C VAL A 64 1.11 -11.60 -4.74
N ASP A 65 1.75 -12.51 -5.49
CA ASP A 65 1.12 -13.22 -6.61
C ASP A 65 0.16 -14.29 -6.07
N ARG A 66 -1.14 -13.94 -5.99
CA ARG A 66 -2.17 -14.81 -5.39
C ARG A 66 -2.51 -16.04 -6.23
N ASN A 67 -2.14 -16.10 -7.51
CA ASN A 67 -2.51 -17.22 -8.38
C ASN A 67 -1.66 -18.47 -8.16
N ASN A 68 -0.45 -18.31 -7.57
CA ASN A 68 0.50 -19.40 -7.37
C ASN A 68 0.94 -19.55 -5.89
N ASN A 69 0.22 -18.94 -4.95
CA ASN A 69 0.64 -18.88 -3.56
C ASN A 69 -0.12 -19.89 -2.67
N THR A 70 0.62 -20.73 -1.97
CA THR A 70 0.15 -21.55 -0.83
C THR A 70 0.75 -20.99 0.44
N PHE A 71 0.13 -21.12 1.63
CA PHE A 71 0.68 -20.61 2.91
C PHE A 71 2.15 -20.97 3.20
N LYS A 72 2.70 -22.00 2.54
CA LYS A 72 4.12 -22.40 2.63
C LYS A 72 5.07 -21.74 1.62
N ASN A 73 4.57 -21.17 0.51
CA ASN A 73 5.38 -20.66 -0.60
C ASN A 73 4.87 -19.29 -1.09
N VAL A 74 5.23 -18.23 -0.36
CA VAL A 74 4.86 -16.85 -0.72
C VAL A 74 5.70 -16.36 -1.89
N LEU A 75 5.06 -16.21 -3.06
CA LEU A 75 5.67 -15.61 -4.23
C LEU A 75 5.38 -14.10 -4.26
N ILE A 76 6.41 -13.30 -4.01
CA ILE A 76 6.35 -11.85 -4.19
C ILE A 76 6.15 -11.53 -5.68
N ASN A 77 5.27 -10.58 -5.97
CA ASN A 77 5.04 -10.07 -7.32
C ASN A 77 6.35 -9.56 -7.93
N LYS A 78 6.61 -9.91 -9.20
CA LYS A 78 7.88 -9.62 -9.89
C LYS A 78 8.28 -8.15 -9.83
N VAL A 79 7.34 -7.22 -9.93
CA VAL A 79 7.65 -5.78 -9.94
C VAL A 79 8.09 -5.33 -8.55
N LEU A 80 7.42 -5.78 -7.49
CA LEU A 80 7.83 -5.48 -6.11
C LEU A 80 9.20 -6.06 -5.77
N LYS A 81 9.58 -7.22 -6.33
CA LYS A 81 10.91 -7.80 -6.11
C LYS A 81 12.07 -6.91 -6.60
N HIS A 82 11.81 -5.97 -7.51
CA HIS A 82 12.83 -5.07 -8.06
C HIS A 82 12.73 -3.64 -7.48
N PHE A 83 11.75 -3.39 -6.62
CA PHE A 83 11.61 -2.16 -5.85
C PHE A 83 12.46 -2.28 -4.58
#